data_AF-A0A533UFM6-F1
#
_entry.id   AF-A0A533UFM6-F1
#
_cell.length_a   1.000
_cell.length_b   1.000
_cell.length_c   1.000
_cell.angle_alpha   90.00
_cell.angle_beta   90.00
_cell.angle_gamma   90.00
#
_symmetry.space_group_name_H-M   'P 1'
#
loop_
_entity.id
_entity.type
_entity.pdbx_description
1 polymer ?
#
loop_
_entity_poly.entity_id
_entity_poly.type
_entity_poly.pdbx_seq_one_letter_code
_entity_poly.pdbx_strand_id
1 'polypeptide(L)'
;MSSIILVSILAKRDLSENVLTNLPKRVNTSATGTLQQTIGIVVVPYFQPDDPQWNIIFKQADLYPGTIKYVIINPCSGPCGTTLSSDWQNIISILKNKGIKTLGYIFDDSESFANIDYYMKASPVSTDGIFFDNEGSIDNLANFKQYAEYVHSLGGMVYINPGYNYPQVINYIKSGAVDVTNIHEMESSKSHYILVNDNLPPSKISVVLGNITDVQEMKTKLTEIASKGIGTVYLYSSSYDSLPPFFF
;
A
#
# COMPACT_ATOMS: atom_id res chain seq x y z
N MET A 1 -16.63 14.75 -15.41
CA MET A 1 -16.87 13.40 -14.86
C MET A 1 -15.58 12.94 -14.22
N SER A 2 -15.59 12.74 -12.91
CA SER A 2 -14.39 12.54 -12.08
C SER A 2 -13.71 11.20 -12.43
N SER A 3 -12.40 11.26 -12.61
CA SER A 3 -11.57 10.27 -13.32
C SER A 3 -11.32 8.96 -12.59
N ILE A 4 -11.65 8.90 -11.30
CA ILE A 4 -11.44 7.73 -10.44
C ILE A 4 -12.43 6.60 -10.77
N ILE A 5 -13.62 6.92 -11.30
CA ILE A 5 -14.72 5.95 -11.51
C ILE A 5 -14.39 4.85 -12.52
N LEU A 6 -13.53 5.09 -13.51
CA LEU A 6 -13.36 4.13 -14.60
C LEU A 6 -12.32 3.03 -14.32
N VAL A 7 -11.54 3.10 -13.23
CA VAL A 7 -10.39 2.19 -13.02
C VAL A 7 -10.67 1.05 -12.05
N SER A 8 -11.79 1.10 -11.35
CA SER A 8 -12.36 -0.08 -10.67
C SER A 8 -12.91 -1.12 -11.67
N ILE A 9 -12.74 -0.90 -12.98
CA ILE A 9 -13.27 -1.73 -14.06
C ILE A 9 -12.13 -2.50 -14.77
N LEU A 10 -12.01 -3.77 -14.39
CA LEU A 10 -11.60 -4.94 -15.19
C LEU A 10 -10.15 -5.01 -15.72
N ALA A 11 -9.21 -5.44 -14.86
CA ALA A 11 -8.10 -6.30 -15.32
C ALA A 11 -8.58 -7.76 -15.25
N LYS A 12 -9.02 -8.32 -16.39
CA LYS A 12 -9.37 -9.75 -16.49
C LYS A 12 -8.09 -10.57 -16.63
N ARG A 13 -7.84 -11.50 -15.72
CA ARG A 13 -6.84 -12.56 -15.89
C ARG A 13 -7.54 -13.81 -16.42
N ASP A 14 -7.28 -14.17 -17.67
CA ASP A 14 -7.72 -15.44 -18.24
C ASP A 14 -6.63 -16.48 -17.99
N LEU A 15 -6.91 -17.48 -17.17
CA LEU A 15 -6.01 -18.59 -16.86
C LEU A 15 -6.50 -19.83 -17.63
N SER A 16 -6.30 -19.88 -18.94
CA SER A 16 -6.58 -21.09 -19.72
C SER A 16 -5.44 -21.46 -20.68
N GLU A 17 -4.79 -22.59 -20.35
CA GLU A 17 -4.19 -23.62 -21.22
C GLU A 17 -2.88 -23.29 -21.99
N ASN A 18 -1.85 -24.15 -22.06
CA ASN A 18 -1.87 -25.56 -22.49
C ASN A 18 -0.56 -26.32 -22.15
N VAL A 19 -0.67 -27.53 -21.56
CA VAL A 19 0.04 -28.74 -22.05
C VAL A 19 -0.88 -29.94 -21.83
N LEU A 20 -1.36 -30.50 -22.93
CA LEU A 20 -2.22 -31.69 -23.07
C LEU A 20 -1.46 -32.99 -22.74
N THR A 21 -2.14 -33.96 -22.10
CA THR A 21 -2.28 -35.33 -22.67
C THR A 21 -3.47 -36.09 -22.04
N ASN A 22 -4.40 -36.49 -22.91
CA ASN A 22 -5.30 -37.66 -22.91
C ASN A 22 -5.99 -38.12 -21.61
N LEU A 23 -7.30 -37.88 -21.48
CA LEU A 23 -8.33 -38.75 -20.84
C LEU A 23 -9.76 -38.29 -21.24
N PRO A 24 -10.79 -39.17 -21.25
CA PRO A 24 -12.06 -38.91 -21.91
C PRO A 24 -13.04 -38.04 -21.11
N LYS A 25 -13.84 -37.27 -21.87
CA LYS A 25 -15.00 -36.43 -21.52
C LYS A 25 -15.58 -36.65 -20.11
N ARG A 26 -15.31 -35.69 -19.21
CA ARG A 26 -16.23 -35.32 -18.12
C ARG A 26 -16.87 -33.98 -18.47
N VAL A 27 -18.20 -33.96 -18.53
CA VAL A 27 -18.98 -32.72 -18.51
C VAL A 27 -18.79 -32.12 -17.13
N ASN A 28 -17.88 -31.16 -17.01
CA ASN A 28 -17.83 -30.25 -15.88
C ASN A 28 -18.23 -28.88 -16.39
N THR A 29 -19.41 -28.43 -15.95
CA THR A 29 -19.84 -27.04 -15.99
C THR A 29 -18.88 -26.21 -15.15
N SER A 30 -17.78 -25.77 -15.74
CA SER A 30 -16.89 -24.79 -15.14
C SER A 30 -17.53 -23.42 -15.27
N ALA A 31 -18.20 -22.98 -14.21
CA ALA A 31 -18.44 -21.56 -14.03
C ALA A 31 -17.07 -20.88 -13.86
N THR A 32 -16.58 -20.26 -14.93
CA THR A 32 -15.40 -19.39 -14.93
C THR A 32 -15.75 -18.13 -14.16
N GLY A 33 -15.70 -18.21 -12.82
CA GLY A 33 -15.74 -17.05 -11.95
C GLY A 33 -14.45 -16.25 -12.15
N THR A 34 -14.47 -15.26 -13.04
CA THR A 34 -13.39 -14.27 -13.14
C THR A 34 -13.31 -13.51 -11.82
N LEU A 35 -12.23 -13.70 -11.05
CA LEU A 35 -11.90 -12.86 -9.91
C LEU A 35 -11.64 -11.43 -10.42
N GLN A 36 -12.64 -10.56 -10.28
CA GLN A 36 -12.46 -9.14 -10.51
C GLN A 36 -11.64 -8.58 -9.34
N GLN A 37 -10.35 -8.38 -9.56
CA GLN A 37 -9.46 -7.80 -8.57
C GLN A 37 -9.53 -6.28 -8.63
N THR A 38 -10.02 -5.67 -7.56
CA THR A 38 -9.94 -4.21 -7.38
C THR A 38 -8.60 -3.88 -6.73
N ILE A 39 -7.85 -2.96 -7.33
CA ILE A 39 -6.62 -2.42 -6.74
C ILE A 39 -6.95 -1.39 -5.67
N GLY A 40 -6.32 -1.49 -4.51
CA GLY A 40 -6.43 -0.50 -3.43
C GLY A 40 -5.44 0.65 -3.61
N ILE A 41 -5.79 1.81 -3.09
CA ILE A 41 -4.90 2.97 -3.07
C ILE A 41 -4.23 3.10 -1.71
N VAL A 42 -2.92 3.29 -1.72
CA VAL A 42 -2.13 3.81 -0.59
C VAL A 42 -1.93 5.30 -0.85
N VAL A 43 -1.98 6.14 0.18
CA VAL A 43 -1.55 7.54 0.08
C VAL A 43 -0.36 7.74 1.00
N VAL A 44 0.70 8.36 0.48
CA VAL A 44 1.94 8.66 1.22
C VAL A 44 2.11 10.19 1.30
N PRO A 45 1.30 10.89 2.11
CA PRO A 45 1.34 12.34 2.19
C PRO A 45 2.45 12.81 3.14
N TYR A 46 3.33 13.68 2.67
CA TYR A 46 4.36 14.35 3.49
C TYR A 46 4.02 15.81 3.81
N PHE A 47 2.80 16.23 3.51
CA PHE A 47 2.27 17.53 3.92
C PHE A 47 1.79 17.55 5.38
N GLN A 48 1.76 18.76 5.96
CA GLN A 48 1.41 19.03 7.35
C GLN A 48 -0.10 18.79 7.64
N PRO A 49 -0.52 18.63 8.91
CA PRO A 49 -1.90 18.29 9.23
C PRO A 49 -2.91 19.43 8.94
N ASP A 50 -2.44 20.67 8.79
CA ASP A 50 -3.24 21.84 8.41
C ASP A 50 -3.34 22.04 6.88
N ASP A 51 -2.66 21.20 6.10
CA ASP A 51 -2.68 21.29 4.63
C ASP A 51 -4.09 20.96 4.09
N PRO A 52 -4.68 21.81 3.23
CA PRO A 52 -6.02 21.60 2.68
C PRO A 52 -6.15 20.32 1.83
N GLN A 53 -5.05 19.71 1.40
CA GLN A 53 -5.06 18.45 0.65
C GLN A 53 -5.66 17.28 1.45
N TRP A 54 -5.65 17.33 2.78
CA TRP A 54 -6.39 16.37 3.61
C TRP A 54 -7.89 16.32 3.29
N ASN A 55 -8.51 17.48 3.05
CA ASN A 55 -9.93 17.55 2.70
C ASN A 55 -10.23 16.88 1.37
N ILE A 56 -9.27 16.84 0.45
CA ILE A 56 -9.41 16.16 -0.83
C ILE A 56 -9.40 14.65 -0.60
N ILE A 57 -8.47 14.12 0.20
CA ILE A 57 -8.45 12.70 0.59
C ILE A 57 -9.78 12.31 1.23
N PHE A 58 -10.28 13.12 2.18
CA PHE A 58 -11.54 12.88 2.86
C PHE A 58 -12.73 12.83 1.90
N LYS A 59 -12.81 13.79 0.97
CA LYS A 59 -13.86 13.84 -0.04
C LYS A 59 -13.79 12.63 -0.98
N GLN A 60 -12.60 12.24 -1.42
CA GLN A 60 -12.43 11.07 -2.28
C GLN A 60 -12.80 9.77 -1.56
N ALA A 61 -12.51 9.66 -0.27
CA ALA A 61 -12.93 8.52 0.55
C ALA A 61 -14.46 8.44 0.73
N ASP A 62 -15.16 9.58 0.81
CA ASP A 62 -16.63 9.61 0.83
C ASP A 62 -17.24 9.22 -0.52
N LEU A 63 -16.64 9.68 -1.62
CA LEU A 63 -17.09 9.37 -2.98
C LEU A 63 -16.83 7.91 -3.37
N TYR A 64 -15.71 7.34 -2.89
CA TYR A 64 -15.28 5.98 -3.21
C TYR A 64 -14.89 5.18 -1.96
N PRO A 65 -15.88 4.80 -1.13
CA PRO A 65 -15.62 4.08 0.12
C PRO A 65 -14.83 2.79 -0.11
N GLY A 66 -13.78 2.59 0.69
CA GLY A 66 -12.94 1.40 0.65
C GLY A 66 -11.93 1.35 -0.50
N THR A 67 -11.84 2.36 -1.38
CA THR A 67 -10.80 2.45 -2.42
C THR A 67 -9.44 2.79 -1.80
N ILE A 68 -9.38 3.80 -0.95
CA ILE A 68 -8.19 4.11 -0.17
C ILE A 68 -8.09 3.11 0.98
N LYS A 69 -7.03 2.31 0.99
CA LYS A 69 -6.80 1.25 1.99
C LYS A 69 -5.94 1.76 3.14
N TYR A 70 -4.86 2.47 2.78
CA TYR A 70 -3.81 2.87 3.71
C TYR A 70 -3.46 4.34 3.49
N VAL A 71 -3.22 5.05 4.59
CA VAL A 71 -2.60 6.37 4.59
C VAL A 71 -1.41 6.36 5.54
N ILE A 72 -0.25 6.80 5.05
CA ILE A 72 0.96 6.89 5.86
C ILE A 72 0.96 8.21 6.63
N ILE A 73 1.23 8.15 7.94
CA ILE A 73 1.28 9.30 8.84
C ILE A 73 2.75 9.58 9.13
N ASN A 74 3.25 10.72 8.67
CA ASN A 74 4.65 11.09 8.75
C ASN A 74 4.83 12.55 9.26
N PRO A 75 4.74 12.78 10.57
CA PRO A 75 4.74 14.13 11.12
C PRO A 75 6.12 14.81 11.09
N CYS A 76 7.22 14.05 11.27
CA CYS A 76 8.58 14.59 11.38
C CYS A 76 9.63 13.68 10.69
N SER A 77 9.34 13.11 9.52
CA SER A 77 10.17 12.04 8.92
C SER A 77 10.36 10.86 9.87
N GLY A 78 9.29 10.51 10.58
CA GLY A 78 9.31 9.67 11.76
C GLY A 78 8.66 10.34 12.98
N PRO A 79 8.85 9.76 14.17
CA PRO A 79 8.40 10.33 15.44
C PRO A 79 9.00 11.71 15.76
N CYS A 80 8.17 12.63 16.27
CA CYS A 80 8.59 13.99 16.65
C CYS A 80 9.20 14.11 18.06
N GLY A 81 9.59 13.01 18.71
CA GLY A 81 10.11 12.98 20.09
C GLY A 81 9.10 13.33 21.20
N THR A 82 7.87 13.73 20.84
CA THR A 82 6.74 14.01 21.74
C THR A 82 5.48 13.36 21.17
N THR A 83 4.50 12.97 21.99
CA THR A 83 3.26 12.32 21.51
C THR A 83 2.60 13.08 20.34
N LEU A 84 1.94 12.39 19.41
CA LEU A 84 1.27 13.03 18.27
C LEU A 84 0.41 14.22 18.69
N SER A 85 0.52 15.33 17.95
CA SER A 85 -0.29 16.53 18.20
C SER A 85 -1.80 16.25 18.05
N SER A 86 -2.63 17.13 18.61
CA SER A 86 -4.08 17.06 18.44
C SER A 86 -4.52 17.10 16.98
N ASP A 87 -3.78 17.83 16.14
CA ASP A 87 -4.12 17.98 14.72
C ASP A 87 -3.88 16.68 13.95
N TRP A 88 -2.75 16.01 14.18
CA TRP A 88 -2.50 14.67 13.64
C TRP A 88 -3.50 13.64 14.16
N GLN A 89 -3.83 13.68 15.46
CA GLN A 89 -4.87 12.82 16.04
C GLN A 89 -6.24 13.04 15.37
N ASN A 90 -6.59 14.29 15.04
CA ASN A 90 -7.82 14.62 14.33
C ASN A 90 -7.82 14.04 12.90
N ILE A 91 -6.72 14.19 12.14
CA ILE A 91 -6.57 13.59 10.82
C ILE A 91 -6.74 12.07 10.89
N ILE A 92 -6.05 11.40 11.82
CA ILE A 92 -6.13 9.95 12.01
C ILE A 92 -7.58 9.53 12.33
N SER A 93 -8.25 10.25 13.22
CA SER A 93 -9.65 9.96 13.59
C SER A 93 -10.59 10.04 12.39
N ILE A 94 -10.47 11.08 11.55
CA ILE A 94 -11.30 11.26 10.36
C ILE A 94 -11.06 10.12 9.36
N LEU A 95 -9.81 9.74 9.11
CA LEU A 95 -9.46 8.63 8.21
C LEU A 95 -10.02 7.30 8.70
N LYS A 96 -9.87 7.00 9.99
CA LYS A 96 -10.40 5.77 10.61
C LYS A 96 -11.91 5.69 10.54
N ASN A 97 -12.61 6.80 10.77
CA ASN A 97 -14.08 6.88 10.61
C ASN A 97 -14.55 6.61 9.17
N LYS A 98 -13.66 6.79 8.18
CA LYS A 98 -13.92 6.46 6.76
C LYS A 98 -13.46 5.04 6.39
N GLY A 99 -13.05 4.23 7.36
CA GLY A 99 -12.59 2.86 7.16
C GLY A 99 -11.19 2.75 6.52
N ILE A 100 -10.41 3.82 6.55
CA ILE A 100 -9.03 3.84 6.05
C ILE A 100 -8.09 3.50 7.22
N LYS A 101 -7.19 2.54 7.02
CA LYS A 101 -6.15 2.25 8.01
C LYS A 101 -5.03 3.28 7.91
N THR A 102 -4.58 3.73 9.07
CA THR A 102 -3.47 4.70 9.20
C THR A 102 -2.21 3.99 9.64
N LEU A 103 -1.06 4.30 9.04
CA LEU A 103 0.22 3.64 9.36
C LEU A 103 1.27 4.68 9.75
N GLY A 104 1.88 4.54 10.92
CA GLY A 104 2.97 5.43 11.33
C GLY A 104 4.26 5.18 10.55
N TYR A 105 4.89 6.22 10.02
CA TYR A 105 6.16 6.11 9.28
C TYR A 105 7.35 5.97 10.25
N ILE A 106 8.18 4.94 10.05
CA ILE A 106 9.47 4.74 10.73
C ILE A 106 10.51 4.42 9.64
N PHE A 107 11.65 5.10 9.67
CA PHE A 107 12.77 4.78 8.78
C PHE A 107 13.67 3.72 9.43
N ASP A 108 14.15 2.74 8.66
CA ASP A 108 14.95 1.56 9.06
C ASP A 108 15.92 1.79 10.25
N ASP A 109 16.83 2.76 10.15
CA ASP A 109 17.84 2.99 11.20
C ASP A 109 17.27 3.49 12.55
N SER A 110 15.98 3.82 12.57
CA SER A 110 15.23 4.30 13.74
C SER A 110 14.24 3.27 14.27
N GLU A 111 14.26 2.03 13.77
CA GLU A 111 13.43 0.95 14.29
C GLU A 111 13.65 0.73 15.78
N SER A 112 12.58 0.92 16.57
CA SER A 112 12.60 0.70 18.01
C SER A 112 11.19 0.55 18.56
N PHE A 113 11.07 -0.13 19.70
CA PHE A 113 9.80 -0.21 20.43
C PHE A 113 9.26 1.17 20.84
N ALA A 114 10.15 2.12 21.16
CA ALA A 114 9.74 3.49 21.51
C ALA A 114 9.10 4.22 20.32
N ASN A 115 9.64 4.05 19.11
CA ASN A 115 9.10 4.65 17.91
C ASN A 115 7.79 3.98 17.46
N ILE A 116 7.62 2.68 17.71
CA ILE A 116 6.34 1.99 17.53
C ILE A 116 5.31 2.52 18.54
N ASP A 117 5.69 2.62 19.82
CA ASP A 117 4.84 3.11 20.90
C ASP A 117 4.35 4.55 20.63
N TYR A 118 5.21 5.41 20.08
CA TYR A 118 4.85 6.76 19.67
C TYR A 118 3.56 6.79 18.81
N TYR A 119 3.47 5.92 17.81
CA TYR A 119 2.35 5.91 16.87
C TYR A 119 1.16 5.06 17.34
N MET A 120 1.41 3.98 18.08
CA MET A 120 0.41 2.97 18.39
C MET A 120 -0.17 3.07 19.81
N LYS A 121 0.54 3.71 20.75
CA LYS A 121 0.17 3.74 22.19
C LYS A 121 0.20 5.12 22.83
N ALA A 122 1.13 5.97 22.44
CA ALA A 122 1.45 7.19 23.19
C ALA A 122 0.35 8.25 23.11
N SER A 123 -0.50 8.20 22.08
CA SER A 123 -1.62 9.11 21.88
C SER A 123 -2.97 8.41 22.03
N PRO A 124 -4.02 9.08 22.58
CA PRO A 124 -5.37 8.53 22.67
C PRO A 124 -5.97 8.09 21.33
N VAL A 125 -5.62 8.80 20.25
CA VAL A 125 -5.91 8.37 18.88
C VAL A 125 -4.61 7.87 18.26
N SER A 126 -4.52 6.56 18.09
CA SER A 126 -3.36 5.88 17.54
C SER A 126 -3.58 5.39 16.11
N THR A 127 -2.46 5.18 15.43
CA THR A 127 -2.43 4.52 14.11
C THR A 127 -2.76 3.03 14.21
N ASP A 128 -3.11 2.42 13.08
CA ASP A 128 -3.52 1.02 12.96
C ASP A 128 -2.36 0.07 12.61
N GLY A 129 -1.14 0.59 12.55
CA GLY A 129 0.05 -0.17 12.18
C GLY A 129 1.24 0.74 11.87
N ILE A 130 2.30 0.14 11.36
CA ILE A 130 3.55 0.82 11.07
C ILE A 130 3.96 0.56 9.62
N PHE A 131 4.43 1.62 8.97
CA PHE A 131 5.14 1.60 7.71
C PHE A 131 6.63 1.76 7.99
N PHE A 132 7.39 0.70 7.76
CA PHE A 132 8.85 0.67 7.90
C PHE A 132 9.48 0.97 6.54
N ASP A 133 10.02 2.17 6.40
CA ASP A 133 10.71 2.60 5.20
C ASP A 133 12.14 2.10 5.17
N ASN A 134 12.64 1.80 3.97
CA ASN A 134 13.92 1.14 3.68
C ASN A 134 14.09 -0.30 4.23
N GLU A 135 13.17 -0.80 5.06
CA GLU A 135 13.26 -2.16 5.60
C GLU A 135 13.12 -3.22 4.50
N GLY A 136 13.99 -4.24 4.58
CA GLY A 136 14.11 -5.28 3.56
C GLY A 136 15.04 -4.91 2.39
N SER A 137 15.64 -3.71 2.39
CA SER A 137 16.71 -3.34 1.44
C SER A 137 18.00 -4.15 1.65
N ILE A 138 18.22 -4.60 2.89
CA ILE A 138 19.23 -5.57 3.30
C ILE A 138 18.56 -6.82 3.91
N ASP A 139 19.28 -7.92 4.02
CA ASP A 139 18.77 -9.12 4.71
C ASP A 139 18.95 -8.98 6.23
N ASN A 140 17.95 -8.42 6.90
CA ASN A 140 17.93 -8.16 8.34
C ASN A 140 16.73 -8.81 9.06
N LEU A 141 16.05 -9.77 8.41
CA LEU A 141 14.79 -10.33 8.88
C LEU A 141 14.87 -10.87 10.32
N ALA A 142 16.01 -11.45 10.70
CA ALA A 142 16.19 -11.99 12.04
C ALA A 142 16.06 -10.92 13.14
N ASN A 143 16.60 -9.73 12.90
CA ASN A 143 16.50 -8.61 13.85
C ASN A 143 15.15 -7.91 13.74
N PHE A 144 14.64 -7.71 12.52
CA PHE A 144 13.37 -7.03 12.27
C PHE A 144 12.16 -7.73 12.92
N LYS A 145 12.18 -9.07 12.99
CA LYS A 145 11.07 -9.87 13.55
C LYS A 145 10.55 -9.38 14.89
N GLN A 146 11.42 -8.94 15.79
CA GLN A 146 11.01 -8.47 17.11
C GLN A 146 10.07 -7.25 17.01
N TYR A 147 10.32 -6.36 16.04
CA TYR A 147 9.51 -5.16 15.82
C TYR A 147 8.18 -5.51 15.14
N ALA A 148 8.22 -6.39 14.14
CA ALA A 148 7.01 -6.91 13.51
C ALA A 148 6.08 -7.61 14.51
N GLU A 149 6.62 -8.54 15.30
CA GLU A 149 5.89 -9.24 16.36
C GLU A 149 5.31 -8.27 17.40
N TYR A 150 6.06 -7.22 17.74
CA TYR A 150 5.56 -6.19 18.65
C TYR A 150 4.38 -5.42 18.06
N VAL A 151 4.45 -4.96 16.80
CA VAL A 151 3.33 -4.31 16.10
C VAL A 151 2.10 -5.22 16.05
N HIS A 152 2.28 -6.50 15.70
CA HIS A 152 1.20 -7.48 15.68
C HIS A 152 0.61 -7.73 17.07
N SER A 153 1.43 -7.74 18.13
CA SER A 153 0.96 -7.90 19.51
C SER A 153 0.05 -6.76 19.98
N LEU A 154 0.21 -5.57 19.38
CA LEU A 154 -0.66 -4.41 19.58
C LEU A 154 -1.90 -4.45 18.68
N GLY A 155 -2.08 -5.50 17.89
CA GLY A 155 -3.17 -5.66 16.92
C GLY A 155 -2.98 -4.84 15.63
N GLY A 156 -1.80 -4.26 15.42
CA GLY A 156 -1.49 -3.48 14.23
C GLY A 156 -1.07 -4.32 13.04
N MET A 157 -0.89 -3.67 11.90
CA MET A 157 -0.31 -4.28 10.71
C MET A 157 1.10 -3.76 10.40
N VAL A 158 1.90 -4.60 9.76
CA VAL A 158 3.28 -4.29 9.34
C VAL A 158 3.32 -4.10 7.83
N TYR A 159 3.68 -2.90 7.40
CA TYR A 159 3.96 -2.56 6.01
C TYR A 159 5.46 -2.26 5.88
N ILE A 160 6.19 -2.89 4.95
CA ILE A 160 7.59 -2.49 4.66
C ILE A 160 7.74 -1.86 3.27
N ASN A 161 8.68 -0.93 3.13
CA ASN A 161 9.10 -0.34 1.86
C ASN A 161 10.61 -0.48 1.63
N PRO A 162 11.08 -1.57 1.03
CA PRO A 162 12.48 -1.70 0.62
C PRO A 162 12.89 -0.75 -0.53
N GLY A 163 11.95 -0.04 -1.17
CA GLY A 163 12.18 0.78 -2.37
C GLY A 163 12.45 -0.02 -3.66
N TYR A 164 12.89 -1.27 -3.55
CA TYR A 164 13.17 -2.17 -4.67
C TYR A 164 12.87 -3.64 -4.33
N ASN A 165 12.68 -4.47 -5.36
CA ASN A 165 12.29 -5.87 -5.22
C ASN A 165 13.54 -6.74 -5.01
N TYR A 166 14.19 -6.60 -3.84
CA TYR A 166 15.36 -7.38 -3.51
C TYR A 166 15.02 -8.86 -3.26
N PRO A 167 15.93 -9.82 -3.53
CA PRO A 167 15.66 -11.25 -3.37
C PRO A 167 15.18 -11.66 -1.98
N GLN A 168 15.65 -11.00 -0.91
CA GLN A 168 15.29 -11.32 0.47
C GLN A 168 13.86 -10.92 0.85
N VAL A 169 13.22 -9.99 0.14
CA VAL A 169 11.88 -9.47 0.47
C VAL A 169 10.84 -10.59 0.56
N ILE A 170 10.96 -11.62 -0.27
CA ILE A 170 10.07 -12.79 -0.23
C ILE A 170 10.11 -13.51 1.13
N ASN A 171 11.25 -13.50 1.82
CA ASN A 171 11.42 -14.16 3.12
C ASN A 171 10.67 -13.41 4.22
N TYR A 172 10.64 -12.07 4.15
CA TYR A 172 9.85 -11.24 5.06
C TYR A 172 8.37 -11.60 4.99
N ILE A 173 7.82 -11.64 3.77
CA ILE A 173 6.41 -11.96 3.52
C ILE A 173 6.09 -13.40 3.93
N LYS A 174 6.92 -14.38 3.55
CA LYS A 174 6.72 -15.80 3.87
C LYS A 174 6.86 -16.11 5.37
N SER A 175 7.66 -15.33 6.10
CA SER A 175 7.83 -15.52 7.53
C SER A 175 6.58 -15.14 8.35
N GLY A 176 5.65 -14.39 7.74
CA GLY A 176 4.51 -13.80 8.44
C GLY A 176 4.82 -12.48 9.16
N ALA A 177 6.09 -12.03 9.17
CA ALA A 177 6.47 -10.76 9.77
C ALA A 177 5.84 -9.54 9.07
N VAL A 178 5.42 -9.67 7.82
CA VAL A 178 4.95 -8.55 7.00
C VAL A 178 3.55 -8.81 6.41
N ASP A 179 2.70 -7.78 6.51
CA ASP A 179 1.36 -7.78 5.97
C ASP A 179 1.28 -7.24 4.55
N VAL A 180 2.04 -6.20 4.23
CA VAL A 180 2.13 -5.63 2.89
C VAL A 180 3.57 -5.19 2.62
N THR A 181 4.06 -5.41 1.41
CA THR A 181 5.37 -4.91 1.00
C THR A 181 5.25 -4.05 -0.24
N ASN A 182 5.81 -2.84 -0.20
CA ASN A 182 6.09 -2.08 -1.40
C ASN A 182 7.33 -2.64 -2.10
N ILE A 183 7.15 -3.43 -3.15
CA ILE A 183 8.27 -4.08 -3.84
C ILE A 183 8.98 -3.14 -4.81
N HIS A 184 8.42 -1.99 -5.14
CA HIS A 184 9.00 -1.06 -6.11
C HIS A 184 8.58 0.37 -5.82
N GLU A 185 9.54 1.29 -5.83
CA GLU A 185 9.32 2.73 -5.85
C GLU A 185 10.09 3.33 -7.01
N MET A 186 9.38 3.76 -8.06
CA MET A 186 10.00 4.18 -9.31
C MET A 186 9.11 5.12 -10.13
N GLU A 187 9.70 5.75 -11.13
CA GLU A 187 8.95 6.53 -12.12
C GLU A 187 8.04 5.63 -12.99
N SER A 188 6.90 6.15 -13.42
CA SER A 188 5.90 5.40 -14.22
C SER A 188 6.46 4.81 -15.52
N SER A 189 7.45 5.47 -16.13
CA SER A 189 8.15 5.01 -17.34
C SER A 189 8.89 3.69 -17.13
N LYS A 190 9.24 3.38 -15.88
CA LYS A 190 9.98 2.19 -15.46
C LYS A 190 9.07 1.05 -14.99
N SER A 191 7.73 1.21 -15.04
CA SER A 191 6.77 0.19 -14.57
C SER A 191 6.93 -1.18 -15.24
N HIS A 192 7.53 -1.24 -16.43
CA HIS A 192 7.81 -2.48 -17.14
C HIS A 192 8.82 -3.40 -16.40
N TYR A 193 9.60 -2.87 -15.45
CA TYR A 193 10.45 -3.67 -14.56
C TYR A 193 9.67 -4.40 -13.47
N ILE A 194 8.41 -4.03 -13.22
CA ILE A 194 7.54 -4.80 -12.32
C ILE A 194 7.21 -6.11 -13.04
N LEU A 195 7.62 -7.22 -12.44
CA LEU A 195 7.35 -8.57 -12.94
C LEU A 195 6.11 -9.15 -12.27
N VAL A 196 5.45 -10.07 -12.96
CA VAL A 196 4.34 -10.85 -12.38
C VAL A 196 4.87 -11.66 -11.19
N ASN A 197 4.16 -11.61 -10.06
CA ASN A 197 4.50 -12.41 -8.90
C ASN A 197 3.35 -13.38 -8.56
N ASP A 198 3.37 -14.56 -9.18
CA ASP A 198 2.35 -15.60 -8.96
C ASP A 198 2.52 -16.36 -7.64
N ASN A 199 3.64 -16.16 -6.93
CA ASN A 199 3.95 -16.87 -5.69
C ASN A 199 3.36 -16.18 -4.45
N LEU A 200 2.84 -14.96 -4.59
CA LEU A 200 2.33 -14.17 -3.50
C LEU A 200 0.91 -13.67 -3.82
N PRO A 201 0.00 -13.66 -2.83
CA PRO A 201 -1.33 -13.11 -3.05
C PRO A 201 -1.22 -11.59 -3.26
N PRO A 202 -2.00 -11.00 -4.19
CA PRO A 202 -1.91 -9.57 -4.48
C PRO A 202 -2.11 -8.67 -3.27
N SER A 203 -2.90 -9.10 -2.28
CA SER A 203 -3.12 -8.37 -1.03
C SER A 203 -1.87 -8.14 -0.18
N LYS A 204 -0.76 -8.85 -0.46
CA LYS A 204 0.52 -8.71 0.22
C LYS A 204 1.50 -7.79 -0.54
N ILE A 205 1.16 -7.35 -1.76
CA ILE A 205 2.08 -6.65 -2.64
C ILE A 205 1.55 -5.27 -3.00
N SER A 206 2.44 -4.29 -2.87
CA SER A 206 2.22 -2.91 -3.26
C SER A 206 3.32 -2.42 -4.21
N VAL A 207 3.00 -1.39 -4.98
CA VAL A 207 3.98 -0.61 -5.76
C VAL A 207 3.73 0.89 -5.57
N VAL A 208 4.78 1.69 -5.74
CA VAL A 208 4.71 3.15 -5.80
C VAL A 208 5.22 3.60 -7.17
N LEU A 209 4.38 4.34 -7.91
CA LEU A 209 4.76 4.94 -9.19
C LEU A 209 4.69 6.46 -9.15
N GLY A 210 5.80 7.11 -9.50
CA GLY A 210 5.92 8.56 -9.61
C GLY A 210 5.74 9.10 -11.02
N ASN A 211 5.71 10.42 -11.13
CA ASN A 211 5.65 11.21 -12.36
C ASN A 211 4.40 10.98 -13.21
N ILE A 212 3.27 10.63 -12.57
CA ILE A 212 1.99 10.47 -13.28
C ILE A 212 1.19 11.76 -13.16
N THR A 213 1.07 12.49 -14.26
CA THR A 213 0.40 13.80 -14.30
C THR A 213 -0.88 13.81 -15.12
N ASP A 214 -1.15 12.73 -15.85
CA ASP A 214 -2.30 12.57 -16.72
C ASP A 214 -3.23 11.43 -16.27
N VAL A 215 -4.54 11.63 -16.46
CA VAL A 215 -5.57 10.65 -16.13
C VAL A 215 -5.45 9.41 -17.01
N GLN A 216 -5.19 9.54 -18.31
CA GLN A 216 -5.11 8.40 -19.21
C GLN A 216 -3.88 7.53 -18.89
N GLU A 217 -2.75 8.15 -18.55
CA GLU A 217 -1.57 7.45 -18.04
C GLU A 217 -1.88 6.72 -16.73
N MET A 218 -2.51 7.39 -15.75
CA MET A 218 -2.94 6.76 -14.50
C MET A 218 -3.78 5.50 -14.77
N LYS A 219 -4.79 5.59 -15.64
CA LYS A 219 -5.64 4.42 -16.01
C LYS A 219 -4.82 3.28 -16.61
N THR A 220 -3.89 3.62 -17.50
CA THR A 220 -3.01 2.66 -18.17
C THR A 220 -2.13 1.94 -17.15
N LYS A 221 -1.52 2.69 -16.23
CA LYS A 221 -0.61 2.14 -15.20
C LYS A 221 -1.34 1.29 -14.17
N LEU A 222 -2.52 1.70 -13.73
CA LEU A 222 -3.34 0.88 -12.84
C LEU A 222 -3.73 -0.46 -13.48
N THR A 223 -4.09 -0.45 -14.77
CA THR A 223 -4.40 -1.68 -15.51
C THR A 223 -3.16 -2.57 -15.66
N GLU A 224 -2.03 -1.99 -16.01
CA GLU A 224 -0.74 -2.69 -16.13
C GLU A 224 -0.36 -3.37 -14.80
N ILE A 225 -0.38 -2.62 -13.70
CA ILE A 225 -0.03 -3.09 -12.36
C ILE A 225 -0.99 -4.18 -11.86
N ALA A 226 -2.30 -3.98 -12.03
CA ALA A 226 -3.29 -4.97 -11.63
C ALA A 226 -3.09 -6.31 -12.37
N SER A 227 -2.75 -6.27 -13.67
CA SER A 227 -2.48 -7.48 -14.45
C SER A 227 -1.26 -8.27 -13.97
N LYS A 228 -0.37 -7.65 -13.18
CA LYS A 228 0.83 -8.26 -12.60
C LYS A 228 0.59 -8.86 -11.20
N GLY A 229 -0.66 -8.83 -10.71
CA GLY A 229 -1.02 -9.37 -9.41
C GLY A 229 -0.62 -8.46 -8.24
N ILE A 230 -0.65 -7.14 -8.44
CA ILE A 230 -0.41 -6.15 -7.39
C ILE A 230 -1.75 -5.70 -6.80
N GLY A 231 -1.89 -5.76 -5.47
CA GLY A 231 -3.15 -5.48 -4.78
C GLY A 231 -3.30 -4.05 -4.30
N THR A 232 -2.21 -3.33 -4.04
CA THR A 232 -2.26 -1.91 -3.68
C THR A 232 -1.23 -1.06 -4.41
N VAL A 233 -1.51 0.23 -4.56
CA VAL A 233 -0.60 1.14 -5.25
C VAL A 233 -0.68 2.56 -4.68
N TYR A 234 0.44 3.26 -4.68
CA TYR A 234 0.44 4.72 -4.64
C TYR A 234 0.91 5.27 -5.99
N LEU A 235 0.19 6.25 -6.50
CA LEU A 235 0.57 7.01 -7.69
C LEU A 235 0.79 8.45 -7.24
N TYR A 236 1.94 9.04 -7.53
CA TYR A 236 2.21 10.45 -7.24
C TYR A 236 2.62 11.23 -8.49
N SER A 237 2.45 12.55 -8.42
CA SER A 237 2.85 13.48 -9.47
C SER A 237 4.34 13.74 -9.39
N SER A 238 4.76 14.90 -8.89
CA SER A 238 6.16 15.32 -8.79
C SER A 238 6.79 15.07 -7.42
N SER A 239 5.99 14.98 -6.35
CA SER A 239 6.49 14.76 -4.99
C SER A 239 5.43 14.15 -4.07
N TYR A 240 5.86 13.69 -2.89
CA TYR A 240 5.00 13.24 -1.79
C TYR A 240 4.27 14.38 -1.06
N ASP A 241 4.65 15.63 -1.32
CA ASP A 241 4.05 16.83 -0.70
C ASP A 241 2.81 17.32 -1.45
N SER A 242 2.48 16.70 -2.59
CA SER A 242 1.33 17.07 -3.40
C SER A 242 0.54 15.86 -3.87
N LEU A 243 -0.78 15.93 -3.75
CA LEU A 243 -1.66 14.96 -4.38
C LEU A 243 -1.60 15.11 -5.90
N PRO A 244 -1.65 13.99 -6.63
CA PRO A 244 -1.62 14.06 -8.07
C PRO A 244 -2.92 14.67 -8.63
N PRO A 245 -2.88 15.30 -9.83
CA PRO A 245 -4.01 16.06 -10.37
C PRO A 245 -5.33 15.29 -10.49
N PHE A 246 -5.27 13.97 -10.60
CA PHE A 246 -6.45 13.10 -10.72
C PHE A 246 -7.17 12.81 -9.39
N PHE A 247 -6.70 13.35 -8.26
CA PHE A 247 -7.46 13.39 -7.01
C PHE A 247 -8.52 14.51 -6.98
N PHE A 248 -8.52 15.43 -7.95
CA PHE A 248 -9.39 16.61 -8.00
C PHE A 248 -10.61 16.42 -8.92
#